data_AF-A6EKT2-F1
#
_entry.id   AF-A6EKT2-F1
#
_cell.length_a   1.000
_cell.length_b   1.000
_cell.length_c   1.000
_cell.angle_alpha   90.00
_cell.angle_beta   90.00
_cell.angle_gamma   90.00
#
_symmetry.space_group_name_H-M   'P 1'
#
loop_
_entity.id
_entity.type
_entity.pdbx_description
1 polymer ?
#
loop_
_entity_poly.entity_id
_entity_poly.type
_entity_poly.pdbx_seq_one_letter_code
_entity_poly.pdbx_strand_id
1 'polypeptide(L)'
;MNITDRYQDIVEELDFLKEVKKKEFRYSNILLFREYQTRLFAWKTACGYNGIDSFNKSKNFHNIFIDISLNLSSQIIPEEKVINDLKSRGVDYVRFTFRDYDGFFICMYINWEIFKSEPEISSYPGLSNPYLPAFQIIARGGTIFNSELKFEIDNGQTFRRYDRLFHLPSLEEDFLMFIDDNSNDFPNQERVDFLWSRFERFNRNKI
;
A
#
# COMPACT_ATOMS: atom_id res chain seq x y z
N MET A 1 -8.09 -15.97 -19.08
CA MET A 1 -7.95 -14.51 -19.24
C MET A 1 -6.47 -14.21 -19.33
N ASN A 2 -6.03 -13.54 -20.40
CA ASN A 2 -4.62 -13.18 -20.57
C ASN A 2 -4.27 -11.97 -19.67
N ILE A 3 -2.98 -11.62 -19.55
CA ILE A 3 -2.53 -10.51 -18.70
C ILE A 3 -3.11 -9.16 -19.15
N THR A 4 -3.24 -8.94 -20.46
CA THR A 4 -3.78 -7.71 -21.02
C THR A 4 -5.24 -7.50 -20.62
N ASP A 5 -6.06 -8.54 -20.69
CA ASP A 5 -7.47 -8.50 -20.29
C ASP A 5 -7.58 -8.21 -18.79
N ARG A 6 -6.85 -8.96 -17.93
CA ARG A 6 -6.82 -8.73 -16.47
C ARG A 6 -6.41 -7.30 -16.13
N TYR A 7 -5.42 -6.77 -16.85
CA TYR A 7 -4.94 -5.41 -16.68
C TYR A 7 -6.01 -4.38 -17.01
N GLN A 8 -6.75 -4.55 -18.12
CA GLN A 8 -7.83 -3.62 -18.46
C GLN A 8 -8.95 -3.65 -17.42
N ASP A 9 -9.37 -4.84 -16.98
CA ASP A 9 -10.40 -4.99 -15.94
C ASP A 9 -10.00 -4.22 -14.67
N ILE A 10 -8.75 -4.42 -14.18
CA ILE A 10 -8.28 -3.74 -12.98
C ILE A 10 -8.19 -2.22 -13.19
N VAL A 11 -7.70 -1.75 -14.34
CA VAL A 11 -7.62 -0.31 -14.60
C VAL A 11 -9.02 0.32 -14.68
N GLU A 12 -10.03 -0.41 -15.18
CA GLU A 12 -11.44 0.02 -15.15
C GLU A 12 -11.99 0.05 -13.73
N GLU A 13 -11.68 -0.94 -12.89
CA GLU A 13 -12.06 -0.94 -11.47
C GLU A 13 -11.46 0.27 -10.72
N LEU A 14 -10.32 0.78 -11.17
CA LEU A 14 -9.66 1.96 -10.61
C LEU A 14 -10.22 3.30 -11.11
N ASP A 15 -11.29 3.31 -11.91
CA ASP A 15 -11.89 4.57 -12.41
C ASP A 15 -12.39 5.48 -11.28
N PHE A 16 -12.69 4.95 -10.09
CA PHE A 16 -13.05 5.76 -8.93
C PHE A 16 -11.93 6.73 -8.51
N LEU A 17 -10.67 6.46 -8.87
CA LEU A 17 -9.54 7.34 -8.58
C LEU A 17 -9.70 8.72 -9.22
N LYS A 18 -10.49 8.86 -10.28
CA LYS A 18 -10.79 10.14 -10.94
C LYS A 18 -11.43 11.16 -10.00
N GLU A 19 -12.20 10.67 -9.03
CA GLU A 19 -12.96 11.50 -8.08
C GLU A 19 -12.19 11.75 -6.78
N VAL A 20 -11.00 11.17 -6.62
CA VAL A 20 -10.20 11.30 -5.41
C VAL A 20 -9.71 12.73 -5.23
N LYS A 21 -10.02 13.29 -4.07
CA LYS A 21 -9.58 14.63 -3.67
C LYS A 21 -8.57 14.50 -2.55
N LYS A 22 -7.56 15.38 -2.59
CA LYS A 22 -6.60 15.48 -1.48
C LYS A 22 -7.34 15.74 -0.18
N LYS A 23 -7.14 14.86 0.80
CA LYS A 23 -7.68 14.96 2.15
C LYS A 23 -6.51 14.89 3.13
N GLU A 24 -6.58 15.67 4.20
CA GLU A 24 -5.61 15.56 5.28
C GLU A 24 -6.01 14.40 6.20
N PHE A 25 -5.11 13.45 6.37
CA PHE A 25 -5.24 12.35 7.32
C PHE A 25 -4.24 12.58 8.44
N ARG A 26 -4.72 12.49 9.68
CA ARG A 26 -3.89 12.86 10.83
C ARG A 26 -2.90 11.74 11.18
N TYR A 27 -3.38 10.50 11.18
CA TYR A 27 -2.62 9.32 11.62
C TYR A 27 -2.83 8.10 10.73
N SER A 28 -4.03 7.89 10.20
CA SER A 28 -4.41 6.63 9.54
C SER A 28 -3.52 6.29 8.34
N ASN A 29 -3.16 7.25 7.49
CA ASN A 29 -2.27 6.99 6.35
C ASN A 29 -0.86 6.54 6.75
N ILE A 30 -0.35 7.04 7.87
CA ILE A 30 0.97 6.62 8.35
C ILE A 30 0.88 5.20 8.91
N LEU A 31 -0.22 4.86 9.60
CA LEU A 31 -0.47 3.49 10.06
C LEU A 31 -0.64 2.51 8.90
N LEU A 32 -1.33 2.92 7.82
CA LEU A 32 -1.38 2.16 6.57
C LEU A 32 0.04 1.93 6.01
N PHE A 33 0.90 2.95 6.05
CA PHE A 33 2.28 2.80 5.58
C PHE A 33 3.09 1.85 6.48
N ARG A 34 2.84 1.83 7.79
CA ARG A 34 3.45 0.86 8.71
C ARG A 34 2.96 -0.56 8.44
N GLU A 35 1.66 -0.74 8.20
CA GLU A 35 1.09 -2.04 7.81
C GLU A 35 1.69 -2.53 6.48
N TYR A 36 1.83 -1.64 5.49
CA TYR A 36 2.54 -1.92 4.24
C TYR A 36 3.94 -2.49 4.50
N GLN A 37 4.70 -1.86 5.40
CA GLN A 37 6.04 -2.33 5.76
C GLN A 37 5.99 -3.72 6.38
N THR A 38 5.15 -3.93 7.40
CA THR A 38 5.02 -5.23 8.06
C THR A 38 4.75 -6.33 7.04
N ARG A 39 3.81 -6.11 6.11
CA ARG A 39 3.48 -7.09 5.07
C ARG A 39 4.61 -7.29 4.07
N LEU A 40 5.26 -6.22 3.59
CA LEU A 40 6.41 -6.32 2.70
C LEU A 40 7.53 -7.13 3.34
N PHE A 41 7.85 -6.88 4.60
CA PHE A 41 8.92 -7.59 5.29
C PHE A 41 8.58 -9.05 5.55
N ALA A 42 7.32 -9.38 5.81
CA ALA A 42 6.86 -10.77 5.87
C ALA A 42 7.11 -11.48 4.53
N TRP A 43 6.77 -10.83 3.41
CA TRP A 43 7.09 -11.31 2.06
C TRP A 43 8.58 -11.49 1.83
N LYS A 44 9.39 -10.45 2.08
CA LYS A 44 10.85 -10.52 1.92
C LYS A 44 11.45 -11.67 2.73
N THR A 45 11.01 -11.82 3.98
CA THR A 45 11.46 -12.92 4.86
C THR A 45 11.10 -14.29 4.27
N ALA A 46 9.86 -14.44 3.76
CA ALA A 46 9.40 -15.67 3.15
C ALA A 46 10.12 -16.01 1.83
N CYS A 47 10.62 -15.01 1.11
CA CYS A 47 11.49 -15.16 -0.05
C CYS A 47 12.98 -15.34 0.31
N GLY A 48 13.33 -15.50 1.59
CA GLY A 48 14.70 -15.76 2.05
C GLY A 48 15.58 -14.50 2.14
N TYR A 49 15.00 -13.30 2.06
CA TYR A 49 15.75 -12.05 2.14
C TYR A 49 15.87 -11.56 3.59
N ASN A 50 17.11 -11.44 4.08
CA ASN A 50 17.42 -11.15 5.48
C ASN A 50 17.92 -9.70 5.74
N GLY A 51 18.07 -8.86 4.71
CA GLY A 51 18.71 -7.54 4.82
C GLY A 51 17.73 -6.37 4.98
N ILE A 52 17.62 -5.73 6.15
CA ILE A 52 16.67 -4.63 6.36
C ILE A 52 17.16 -3.29 5.76
N ASP A 53 18.46 -3.16 5.50
CA ASP A 53 19.18 -1.90 5.30
C ASP A 53 18.90 -1.16 3.97
N SER A 54 18.01 -1.71 3.14
CA SER A 54 17.70 -1.20 1.80
C SER A 54 16.28 -0.64 1.66
N PHE A 55 15.45 -0.71 2.71
CA PHE A 55 14.06 -0.27 2.64
C PHE A 55 13.88 1.19 2.18
N ASN A 56 14.73 2.12 2.63
CA ASN A 56 14.61 3.52 2.23
C ASN A 56 15.36 3.87 0.93
N LYS A 57 16.10 2.92 0.34
CA LYS A 57 17.13 3.24 -0.68
C LYS A 57 16.72 3.00 -2.13
N SER A 58 15.75 2.12 -2.40
CA SER A 58 15.46 1.71 -3.78
C SER A 58 14.04 1.20 -3.96
N LYS A 59 13.34 1.67 -5.02
CA LYS A 59 12.07 1.09 -5.51
C LYS A 59 12.16 -0.43 -5.73
N ASN A 60 13.33 -0.96 -6.13
CA ASN A 60 13.51 -2.41 -6.30
C ASN A 60 13.35 -3.17 -4.99
N PHE A 61 13.72 -2.58 -3.85
CA PHE A 61 13.45 -3.20 -2.56
C PHE A 61 11.95 -3.43 -2.35
N HIS A 62 11.11 -2.53 -2.84
CA HIS A 62 9.66 -2.60 -2.65
C HIS A 62 8.97 -3.49 -3.67
N ASN A 63 9.64 -3.87 -4.76
CA ASN A 63 9.13 -4.82 -5.73
C ASN A 63 9.38 -6.25 -5.20
N ILE A 64 8.34 -6.98 -4.84
CA ILE A 64 8.46 -8.36 -4.35
C ILE A 64 8.59 -9.38 -5.47
N PHE A 65 8.11 -9.03 -6.68
CA PHE A 65 8.06 -9.98 -7.80
C PHE A 65 9.47 -10.38 -8.24
N ILE A 66 10.47 -9.49 -8.04
CA ILE A 66 11.88 -9.81 -8.28
C ILE A 66 12.42 -10.89 -7.31
N ASP A 67 11.84 -11.01 -6.12
CA ASP A 67 12.26 -12.01 -5.12
C ASP A 67 11.44 -13.31 -5.22
N ILE A 68 10.17 -13.21 -5.66
CA ILE A 68 9.28 -14.38 -5.79
C ILE A 68 9.69 -15.26 -6.98
N SER A 69 9.79 -14.68 -8.18
CA SER A 69 9.99 -15.46 -9.40
C SER A 69 10.49 -14.59 -10.55
N LEU A 70 11.59 -15.03 -11.20
CA LEU A 70 12.08 -14.41 -12.44
C LEU A 70 11.02 -14.43 -13.56
N ASN A 71 10.16 -15.45 -13.57
CA ASN A 71 9.09 -15.58 -14.55
C ASN A 71 8.00 -14.52 -14.34
N LEU A 72 7.61 -14.25 -13.10
CA LEU A 72 6.66 -13.16 -12.81
C LEU A 72 7.31 -11.81 -13.05
N SER A 73 8.58 -11.64 -12.63
CA SER A 73 9.30 -10.38 -12.77
C SER A 73 9.42 -9.90 -14.22
N SER A 74 9.48 -10.81 -15.20
CA SER A 74 9.56 -10.46 -16.62
C SER A 74 8.21 -10.10 -17.25
N GLN A 75 7.10 -10.41 -16.56
CA GLN A 75 5.73 -10.18 -17.02
C GLN A 75 5.09 -8.93 -16.39
N ILE A 76 5.78 -8.27 -15.45
CA ILE A 76 5.30 -7.06 -14.77
C ILE A 76 4.96 -5.97 -15.80
N ILE A 77 3.76 -5.38 -15.66
CA ILE A 77 3.39 -4.18 -16.39
C ILE A 77 4.21 -3.00 -15.85
N PRO A 78 5.00 -2.30 -16.69
CA PRO A 78 5.87 -1.22 -16.22
C PRO A 78 5.11 -0.03 -15.62
N GLU A 79 5.71 0.62 -14.60
CA GLU A 79 5.16 1.83 -13.94
C GLU A 79 4.80 2.92 -14.95
N GLU A 80 5.67 3.19 -15.93
CA GLU A 80 5.41 4.19 -16.97
C GLU A 80 4.13 3.91 -17.76
N LYS A 81 3.90 2.66 -18.16
CA LYS A 81 2.68 2.27 -18.89
C LYS A 81 1.44 2.49 -18.02
N VAL A 82 1.47 2.02 -16.77
CA VAL A 82 0.36 2.20 -15.83
C VAL A 82 0.01 3.67 -15.67
N ILE A 83 1.00 4.53 -15.49
CA ILE A 83 0.79 5.95 -15.25
C ILE A 83 0.25 6.66 -16.48
N ASN A 84 0.75 6.33 -17.67
CA ASN A 84 0.24 6.91 -18.91
C ASN A 84 -1.23 6.50 -19.16
N ASP A 85 -1.56 5.23 -18.92
CA ASP A 85 -2.93 4.73 -19.10
C ASP A 85 -3.89 5.38 -18.07
N LEU A 86 -3.48 5.52 -16.81
CA LEU A 86 -4.25 6.22 -15.77
C LEU A 86 -4.47 7.70 -16.09
N LYS A 87 -3.44 8.41 -16.54
CA LYS A 87 -3.55 9.82 -17.00
C LYS A 87 -4.49 9.97 -18.18
N SER A 88 -4.42 9.05 -19.15
CA SER A 88 -5.33 9.06 -20.31
C SER A 88 -6.80 8.94 -19.91
N ARG A 89 -7.06 8.39 -18.72
CA ARG A 89 -8.38 8.23 -18.10
C ARG A 89 -8.77 9.37 -17.14
N GLY A 90 -7.92 10.38 -16.95
CA GLY A 90 -8.19 11.54 -16.09
C GLY A 90 -7.62 11.45 -14.67
N VAL A 91 -6.73 10.49 -14.39
CA VAL A 91 -6.06 10.37 -13.08
C VAL A 91 -4.69 11.06 -13.14
N ASP A 92 -4.68 12.39 -13.05
CA ASP A 92 -3.48 13.21 -13.31
C ASP A 92 -2.58 13.44 -12.08
N TYR A 93 -3.09 13.16 -10.88
CA TYR A 93 -2.37 13.44 -9.63
C TYR A 93 -1.25 12.42 -9.33
N VAL A 94 -1.30 11.25 -9.97
CA VAL A 94 -0.33 10.17 -9.77
C VAL A 94 0.89 10.40 -10.66
N ARG A 95 2.08 10.37 -10.06
CA ARG A 95 3.33 10.74 -10.74
C ARG A 95 4.29 9.56 -10.86
N PHE A 96 5.03 9.55 -11.96
CA PHE A 96 6.19 8.70 -12.19
C PHE A 96 7.46 9.54 -11.98
N THR A 97 8.01 9.53 -10.75
CA THR A 97 9.31 10.17 -10.48
C THR A 97 10.18 9.26 -9.61
N PHE A 98 11.45 9.64 -9.44
CA PHE A 98 12.36 8.92 -8.56
C PHE A 98 11.94 9.00 -7.08
N ARG A 99 11.33 10.11 -6.66
CA ARG A 99 11.00 10.38 -5.25
C ARG A 99 9.52 10.21 -4.92
N ASP A 100 8.64 10.36 -5.91
CA ASP A 100 7.21 10.08 -5.74
C ASP A 100 6.97 8.57 -5.92
N TYR A 101 6.38 7.95 -4.91
CA TYR A 101 6.11 6.52 -4.89
C TYR A 101 4.64 6.19 -5.18
N ASP A 102 3.77 7.19 -5.36
CA ASP A 102 2.34 6.99 -5.64
C ASP A 102 2.14 6.12 -6.88
N GLY A 103 2.79 6.48 -7.99
CA GLY A 103 2.67 5.73 -9.23
C GLY A 103 3.26 4.32 -9.13
N PHE A 104 4.36 4.19 -8.40
CA PHE A 104 4.98 2.91 -8.13
C PHE A 104 4.05 1.98 -7.33
N PHE A 105 3.43 2.47 -6.26
CA PHE A 105 2.56 1.65 -5.42
C PHE A 105 1.25 1.27 -6.10
N ILE A 106 0.66 2.17 -6.90
CA ILE A 106 -0.48 1.80 -7.75
C ILE A 106 -0.05 0.73 -8.76
N CYS A 107 1.09 0.88 -9.42
CA CYS A 107 1.61 -0.11 -10.36
C CYS A 107 1.82 -1.48 -9.68
N MET A 108 2.44 -1.52 -8.51
CA MET A 108 2.66 -2.77 -7.77
C MET A 108 1.36 -3.40 -7.29
N TYR A 109 0.38 -2.60 -6.87
CA TYR A 109 -0.96 -3.08 -6.53
C TYR A 109 -1.65 -3.72 -7.75
N ILE A 110 -1.65 -3.07 -8.91
CA ILE A 110 -2.26 -3.62 -10.13
C ILE A 110 -1.58 -4.94 -10.51
N ASN A 111 -0.25 -4.97 -10.54
CA ASN A 111 0.49 -6.20 -10.84
C ASN A 111 0.18 -7.32 -9.83
N TRP A 112 0.00 -6.97 -8.56
CA TRP A 112 -0.43 -7.94 -7.55
C TRP A 112 -1.81 -8.51 -7.89
N GLU A 113 -2.79 -7.67 -8.21
CA GLU A 113 -4.13 -8.15 -8.55
C GLU A 113 -4.14 -9.02 -9.82
N ILE A 114 -3.24 -8.77 -10.78
CA ILE A 114 -3.05 -9.62 -11.98
C ILE A 114 -2.49 -10.99 -11.61
N PHE A 115 -1.49 -11.04 -10.72
CA PHE A 115 -0.68 -12.25 -10.45
C PHE A 115 -1.07 -13.00 -9.17
N LYS A 116 -1.98 -12.48 -8.33
CA LYS A 116 -2.31 -13.08 -7.01
C LYS A 116 -2.79 -14.54 -7.07
N SER A 117 -3.30 -14.99 -8.22
CA SER A 117 -3.72 -16.38 -8.46
C SER A 117 -2.63 -17.28 -9.02
N GLU A 118 -1.46 -16.74 -9.36
CA GLU A 118 -0.37 -17.53 -9.92
C GLU A 118 0.25 -18.43 -8.83
N PRO A 119 0.66 -19.67 -9.18
CA PRO A 119 1.17 -20.65 -8.21
C PRO A 119 2.29 -20.12 -7.32
N GLU A 120 3.19 -19.31 -7.88
CA GLU A 120 4.32 -18.72 -7.16
C GLU A 120 3.85 -17.81 -6.02
N ILE A 121 2.71 -17.12 -6.17
CA ILE A 121 2.14 -16.29 -5.10
C ILE A 121 1.23 -17.13 -4.19
N SER A 122 0.36 -17.97 -4.77
CA SER A 122 -0.59 -18.76 -3.98
C SER A 122 0.08 -19.80 -3.07
N SER A 123 1.36 -20.13 -3.32
CA SER A 123 2.17 -20.99 -2.46
C SER A 123 2.47 -20.40 -1.07
N TYR A 124 2.13 -19.12 -0.83
CA TYR A 124 2.27 -18.42 0.45
C TYR A 124 0.90 -18.10 1.10
N PRO A 125 0.11 -19.10 1.53
CA PRO A 125 -1.29 -18.91 1.93
C PRO A 125 -1.50 -18.06 3.19
N GLY A 126 -0.44 -17.77 3.95
CA GLY A 126 -0.49 -16.92 5.14
C GLY A 126 -0.12 -15.45 4.91
N LEU A 127 0.30 -15.08 3.70
CA LEU A 127 0.78 -13.74 3.40
C LEU A 127 -0.28 -12.92 2.66
N SER A 128 -0.62 -11.76 3.22
CA SER A 128 -1.56 -10.82 2.63
C SER A 128 -0.93 -10.00 1.49
N ASN A 129 -1.76 -9.37 0.66
CA ASN A 129 -1.32 -8.37 -0.31
C ASN A 129 -0.49 -7.29 0.40
N PRO A 130 0.82 -7.16 0.09
CA PRO A 130 1.66 -6.18 0.76
C PRO A 130 1.37 -4.77 0.29
N TYR A 131 0.88 -4.58 -0.94
CA TYR A 131 0.69 -3.27 -1.56
C TYR A 131 -0.65 -2.62 -1.24
N LEU A 132 -1.65 -3.41 -0.82
CA LEU A 132 -2.99 -2.90 -0.52
C LEU A 132 -2.98 -1.69 0.46
N PRO A 133 -2.25 -1.71 1.59
CA PRO A 133 -2.23 -0.56 2.50
C PRO A 133 -1.64 0.72 1.85
N ALA A 134 -0.56 0.58 1.08
CA ALA A 134 0.05 1.73 0.39
C ALA A 134 -0.83 2.27 -0.74
N PHE A 135 -1.49 1.38 -1.48
CA PHE A 135 -2.52 1.75 -2.46
C PHE A 135 -3.67 2.53 -1.81
N GLN A 136 -4.15 2.08 -0.65
CA GLN A 136 -5.23 2.77 0.06
C GLN A 136 -4.88 4.20 0.47
N ILE A 137 -3.63 4.48 0.86
CA ILE A 137 -3.19 5.87 1.11
C ILE A 137 -3.49 6.75 -0.10
N ILE A 138 -3.13 6.27 -1.29
CA ILE A 138 -3.26 7.02 -2.56
C ILE A 138 -4.72 7.09 -3.01
N ALA A 139 -5.47 5.99 -2.86
CA ALA A 139 -6.90 5.91 -3.18
C ALA A 139 -7.76 6.83 -2.30
N ARG A 140 -7.25 7.22 -1.13
CA ARG A 140 -7.89 8.17 -0.22
C ARG A 140 -7.41 9.62 -0.44
N GLY A 141 -6.53 9.85 -1.40
CA GLY A 141 -6.00 11.18 -1.73
C GLY A 141 -4.77 11.59 -0.91
N GLY A 142 -4.15 10.64 -0.21
CA GLY A 142 -2.84 10.83 0.41
C GLY A 142 -1.68 10.62 -0.57
N THR A 143 -0.46 10.88 -0.12
CA THR A 143 0.75 10.78 -0.94
C THR A 143 1.91 10.15 -0.19
N ILE A 144 2.76 9.43 -0.91
CA ILE A 144 3.97 8.79 -0.39
C ILE A 144 5.19 9.30 -1.16
N PHE A 145 6.05 10.01 -0.44
CA PHE A 145 7.28 10.60 -0.96
C PHE A 145 8.50 10.03 -0.27
N ASN A 146 9.59 9.80 -0.99
CA ASN A 146 10.89 9.42 -0.40
C ASN A 146 11.84 10.63 -0.40
N SER A 147 12.18 11.09 0.80
CA SER A 147 13.21 12.10 1.05
C SER A 147 14.51 11.44 1.50
N GLU A 148 15.26 10.87 0.56
CA GLU A 148 16.59 10.24 0.72
C GLU A 148 16.63 9.02 1.67
N LEU A 149 16.45 9.24 2.97
CA LEU A 149 16.56 8.23 4.03
C LEU A 149 15.25 8.04 4.82
N LYS A 150 14.17 8.71 4.41
CA LYS A 150 12.88 8.69 5.11
C LYS A 150 11.74 8.76 4.11
N PHE A 151 10.63 8.11 4.43
CA PHE A 151 9.38 8.33 3.72
C PHE A 151 8.59 9.46 4.38
N GLU A 152 8.00 10.32 3.58
CA GLU A 152 7.05 11.36 3.98
C GLU A 152 5.68 10.94 3.52
N ILE A 153 4.75 10.83 4.47
CA ILE A 153 3.35 10.53 4.20
C ILE A 153 2.56 11.83 4.34
N ASP A 154 1.75 12.15 3.34
CA ASP A 154 0.95 13.38 3.24
C ASP A 154 1.76 14.67 3.41
N ASN A 155 3.02 14.67 2.97
CA ASN A 155 3.98 15.79 3.08
C ASN A 155 4.26 16.27 4.53
N GLY A 156 3.90 15.48 5.55
CA GLY A 156 3.94 15.93 6.94
C GLY A 156 4.81 15.05 7.84
N GLN A 157 4.42 13.78 8.00
CA GLN A 157 5.11 12.91 8.95
C GLN A 157 6.16 12.05 8.26
N THR A 158 7.40 12.20 8.74
CA THR A 158 8.53 11.40 8.28
C THR A 158 8.61 10.10 9.03
N PHE A 159 8.56 9.00 8.31
CA PHE A 159 8.71 7.66 8.84
C PHE A 159 10.13 7.14 8.60
N ARG A 160 10.83 6.76 9.68
CA ARG A 160 12.24 6.33 9.64
C ARG A 160 12.48 4.88 10.04
N ARG A 161 11.59 4.24 10.80
CA ARG A 161 11.90 2.99 11.50
C ARG A 161 10.86 1.91 11.29
N TYR A 162 11.23 0.85 10.59
CA TYR A 162 10.46 -0.39 10.50
C TYR A 162 10.19 -0.98 11.90
N ASP A 163 8.94 -1.43 12.10
CA ASP A 163 8.49 -2.18 13.26
C ASP A 163 7.90 -3.52 12.79
N ARG A 164 8.51 -4.65 13.20
CA ARG A 164 8.10 -5.99 12.76
C ARG A 164 6.77 -6.43 13.36
N LEU A 165 6.35 -5.79 14.45
CA LEU A 165 5.27 -6.25 15.29
C LEU A 165 4.00 -5.39 15.12
N PHE A 166 4.10 -4.32 14.33
CA PHE A 166 2.95 -3.48 14.06
C PHE A 166 1.96 -4.21 13.16
N HIS A 167 0.69 -4.20 13.55
CA HIS A 167 -0.42 -4.68 12.73
C HIS A 167 -1.62 -3.74 12.86
N LEU A 168 -2.23 -3.42 11.73
CA LEU A 168 -3.49 -2.68 11.67
C LEU A 168 -4.67 -3.68 11.56
N PRO A 169 -5.56 -3.79 12.58
CA PRO A 169 -6.61 -4.82 12.64
C PRO A 169 -7.62 -4.79 11.49
N SER A 170 -7.82 -3.61 10.88
CA SER A 170 -8.69 -3.44 9.73
C SER A 170 -8.16 -2.35 8.80
N LEU A 171 -8.37 -2.55 7.51
CA LEU A 171 -8.07 -1.60 6.45
C LEU A 171 -9.32 -0.85 5.97
N GLU A 172 -10.47 -1.04 6.61
CA GLU A 172 -11.74 -0.44 6.20
C GLU A 172 -11.75 1.08 6.45
N GLU A 173 -12.31 1.85 5.51
CA GLU A 173 -12.34 3.31 5.55
C GLU A 173 -12.95 3.84 6.85
N ASP A 174 -14.05 3.24 7.31
CA ASP A 174 -14.75 3.65 8.53
C ASP A 174 -13.85 3.55 9.77
N PHE A 175 -13.02 2.50 9.86
CA PHE A 175 -12.08 2.35 10.96
C PHE A 175 -10.91 3.33 10.85
N LEU A 176 -10.40 3.54 9.64
CA LEU A 176 -9.33 4.50 9.38
C LEU A 176 -9.77 5.93 9.74
N MET A 177 -10.99 6.31 9.35
CA MET A 177 -11.61 7.57 9.78
C MET A 177 -11.80 7.63 11.29
N PHE A 178 -12.29 6.54 11.90
CA PHE A 178 -12.45 6.47 13.35
C PHE A 178 -11.15 6.72 14.10
N ILE A 179 -10.01 6.19 13.62
CA ILE A 179 -8.69 6.47 14.19
C ILE A 179 -8.38 7.96 14.15
N ASP A 180 -8.55 8.60 12.98
CA ASP A 180 -8.23 10.02 12.82
C ASP A 180 -9.10 10.91 13.71
N ASP A 181 -10.38 10.55 13.89
CA ASP A 181 -11.32 11.29 14.73
C ASP A 181 -11.12 11.07 16.24
N ASN A 182 -10.56 9.93 16.65
CA ASN A 182 -10.50 9.51 18.07
C ASN A 182 -9.09 9.42 18.65
N SER A 183 -8.08 9.89 17.91
CA SER A 183 -6.69 9.91 18.33
C SER A 183 -6.23 11.35 18.55
N ASN A 184 -5.71 11.62 19.74
CA ASN A 184 -5.15 12.93 20.09
C ASN A 184 -3.62 12.98 19.88
N ASP A 185 -3.00 11.81 19.76
CA ASP A 185 -1.57 11.61 19.53
C ASP A 185 -1.36 10.41 18.59
N PHE A 186 -0.14 10.26 18.04
CA PHE A 186 0.21 9.18 17.13
C PHE A 186 0.06 7.81 17.81
N PRO A 187 -0.86 6.94 17.35
CA PRO A 187 -1.17 5.70 18.08
C PRO A 187 -0.08 4.64 17.87
N ASN A 188 0.37 4.04 18.97
CA ASN A 188 1.16 2.80 18.98
C ASN A 188 0.26 1.56 18.85
N GLN A 189 0.83 0.34 18.86
CA GLN A 189 0.05 -0.90 18.72
C GLN A 189 -1.08 -1.01 19.76
N GLU A 190 -0.75 -0.84 21.05
CA GLU A 190 -1.73 -0.91 22.14
C GLU A 190 -2.89 0.07 21.93
N ARG A 191 -2.58 1.29 21.47
CA ARG A 191 -3.60 2.29 21.19
C ARG A 191 -4.46 1.92 19.97
N VAL A 192 -3.88 1.36 18.92
CA VAL A 192 -4.62 0.87 17.75
C VAL A 192 -5.58 -0.25 18.15
N ASP A 193 -5.13 -1.21 18.95
CA ASP A 193 -5.95 -2.33 19.42
C ASP A 193 -7.12 -1.85 20.32
N PHE A 194 -6.86 -0.86 21.17
CA PHE A 194 -7.90 -0.21 21.96
C PHE A 194 -8.92 0.53 21.09
N LEU A 195 -8.48 1.27 20.07
CA LEU A 195 -9.35 1.97 19.14
C LEU A 195 -10.21 0.99 18.33
N TRP A 196 -9.63 -0.13 17.89
CA TRP A 196 -10.35 -1.21 17.22
C TRP A 196 -11.46 -1.78 18.10
N SER A 197 -11.12 -2.14 19.35
CA SER A 197 -12.10 -2.64 20.33
C SER A 197 -13.25 -1.65 20.58
N ARG A 198 -12.98 -0.34 20.55
CA ARG A 198 -14.02 0.69 20.67
C ARG A 198 -14.87 0.81 19.40
N PHE A 199 -14.25 0.76 18.23
CA PHE A 199 -14.93 0.80 16.93
C PHE A 199 -15.89 -0.37 16.78
N GLU A 200 -15.46 -1.59 17.09
CA GLU A 200 -16.31 -2.78 17.06
C GLU A 200 -17.53 -2.65 17.98
N ARG A 201 -17.34 -2.14 19.21
CA ARG A 201 -18.45 -1.91 20.14
C ARG A 201 -19.42 -0.85 19.62
N PHE A 202 -18.91 0.21 19.02
CA PHE A 202 -19.74 1.28 18.45
C PHE A 202 -20.60 0.77 17.28
N ASN A 203 -20.01 -0.03 16.38
CA ASN A 203 -20.73 -0.59 15.24
C ASN A 203 -21.73 -1.69 15.62
N ARG A 204 -21.43 -2.51 16.63
CA ARG A 204 -22.39 -3.50 17.15
C ARG A 204 -23.65 -2.87 17.75
N ASN A 205 -23.54 -1.64 18.26
CA ASN A 205 -24.68 -0.90 18.84
C ASN A 205 -25.48 -0.09 17.80
N LYS A 206 -25.06 -0.08 16.53
CA LYS A 206 -25.78 0.57 15.41
C LYS A 206 -26.69 -0.39 14.63
N ILE A 207 -26.60 -1.69 14.90
CA ILE A 207 -27.42 -2.77 14.33
C ILE A 207 -28.52 -3.09 15.35
#